data_AF-A0A953AIK2-F1
#
_entry.id   AF-A0A953AIK2-F1
#
_cell.length_a   1.000
_cell.length_b   1.000
_cell.length_c   1.000
_cell.angle_alpha   90.00
_cell.angle_beta   90.00
_cell.angle_gamma   90.00
#
_symmetry.space_group_name_H-M   'P 1'
#
loop_
_entity.id
_entity.type
_entity.pdbx_description
1 polymer ?
#
loop_
_entity_poly.entity_id
_entity_poly.type
_entity_poly.pdbx_seq_one_letter_code
_entity_poly.pdbx_strand_id
1 'polypeptide(L)'
;MPAAGRSPLSAPFAHRELNGEILLEELADLREADVRQRQLEECAAALKSLSGLRATEAMAKLRQLASGRFQSQPALAGLLLRWAAKLRTDADVTALAQHFRQLAIVGALIGVLRRGDRVVGGALR
;
A
#
# COMPACT_ATOMS: atom_id res chain seq x y z
N MET A 1 23.59 20.57 20.16
CA MET A 1 22.85 19.29 20.29
C MET A 1 22.69 18.72 18.89
N PRO A 2 23.28 17.57 18.52
CA PRO A 2 23.01 16.97 17.22
C PRO A 2 21.55 16.47 17.19
N ALA A 3 20.85 16.77 16.09
CA ALA A 3 19.47 16.33 15.85
C ALA A 3 19.39 14.80 15.92
N ALA A 4 18.39 14.28 16.63
CA ALA A 4 18.10 12.85 16.68
C ALA A 4 17.95 12.33 15.24
N GLY A 5 18.95 11.60 14.76
CA GLY A 5 19.00 11.08 13.41
C GLY A 5 17.79 10.18 13.19
N ARG A 6 16.95 10.52 12.20
CA ARG A 6 15.91 9.62 11.70
C ARG A 6 16.58 8.28 11.38
N SER A 7 16.08 7.20 11.96
CA SER A 7 16.59 5.87 11.63
C SER A 7 16.50 5.66 10.12
N PRO A 8 17.58 5.22 9.45
CA PRO A 8 17.57 5.00 8.01
C PRO A 8 16.55 3.91 7.67
N LEU A 9 15.83 4.09 6.55
CA LEU A 9 14.91 3.09 6.02
C LEU A 9 15.65 1.82 5.64
N SER A 10 14.99 0.68 5.83
CA SER A 10 15.52 -0.60 5.38
C SER A 10 15.58 -0.66 3.85
N ALA A 11 16.51 -1.43 3.29
CA ALA A 11 16.69 -1.61 1.84
C ALA A 11 15.38 -1.79 1.02
N PRO A 12 14.38 -2.60 1.42
CA PRO A 12 13.14 -2.72 0.64
C PRO A 12 12.27 -1.46 0.63
N PHE A 13 12.41 -0.57 1.61
CA PHE A 13 11.70 0.71 1.68
C PHE A 13 12.52 1.84 1.04
N ALA A 14 13.84 1.87 1.22
CA ALA A 14 14.73 2.86 0.63
C ALA A 14 14.80 2.77 -0.90
N HIS A 15 14.82 1.57 -1.49
CA HIS A 15 14.82 1.40 -2.94
C HIS A 15 13.45 1.70 -3.60
N ARG A 16 12.37 1.79 -2.82
CA ARG A 16 11.01 2.02 -3.34
C ARG A 16 10.65 3.49 -3.47
N GLU A 17 11.20 4.38 -2.64
CA GLU A 17 10.99 5.82 -2.79
C GLU A 17 11.42 6.35 -4.17
N LEU A 18 12.23 5.59 -4.92
CA LEU A 18 12.70 5.94 -6.26
C LEU A 18 12.12 5.07 -7.40
N ASN A 19 11.38 3.99 -7.11
CA ASN A 19 10.92 3.03 -8.13
C ASN A 19 9.39 2.86 -8.12
N GLY A 20 8.71 3.68 -8.92
CA GLY A 20 7.26 3.58 -9.14
C GLY A 20 6.80 2.27 -9.82
N GLU A 21 7.73 1.49 -10.36
CA GLU A 21 7.46 0.20 -11.02
C GLU A 21 6.79 -0.80 -10.08
N ILE A 22 7.33 -0.97 -8.87
CA ILE A 22 6.79 -1.94 -7.90
C ILE A 22 5.36 -1.55 -7.48
N LEU A 23 5.07 -0.25 -7.45
CA LEU A 23 3.72 0.25 -7.15
C LEU A 23 2.74 -0.13 -8.28
N LEU A 24 3.16 0.00 -9.54
CA LEU A 24 2.34 -0.35 -10.70
C LEU A 24 2.14 -1.87 -10.82
N GLU A 25 3.17 -2.67 -10.55
CA GLU A 25 3.09 -4.13 -10.49
C GLU A 25 2.10 -4.59 -9.42
N GLU A 26 2.24 -4.10 -8.19
CA GLU A 26 1.32 -4.45 -7.10
C GLU A 26 -0.12 -4.01 -7.41
N LEU A 27 -0.33 -2.87 -8.09
CA LEU A 27 -1.66 -2.47 -8.57
C LEU A 27 -2.20 -3.38 -9.68
N ALA A 28 -1.34 -3.86 -10.58
CA ALA A 28 -1.73 -4.81 -11.61
C ALA A 28 -2.21 -6.12 -10.98
N ASP A 29 -1.42 -6.67 -10.05
CA ASP A 29 -1.75 -7.89 -9.29
C ASP A 29 -3.07 -7.77 -8.52
N LEU A 30 -3.25 -6.65 -7.78
CA LEU A 30 -4.45 -6.42 -7.00
C LEU A 30 -5.69 -6.31 -7.88
N ARG A 31 -5.55 -5.70 -9.07
CA ARG A 31 -6.65 -5.57 -10.02
C ARG A 31 -6.98 -6.90 -10.70
N GLU A 32 -5.99 -7.70 -11.03
CA GLU A 32 -6.19 -9.06 -11.55
C GLU A 32 -6.93 -9.93 -10.54
N ALA A 33 -6.64 -9.75 -9.26
CA ALA A 33 -7.34 -10.40 -8.15
C ALA A 33 -8.70 -9.78 -7.77
N ASP A 34 -9.28 -8.91 -8.61
CA ASP A 34 -10.55 -8.20 -8.39
C ASP A 34 -10.62 -7.41 -7.07
N VAL A 35 -9.47 -6.91 -6.58
CA VAL A 35 -9.46 -6.00 -5.42
C VAL A 35 -10.01 -4.66 -5.86
N ARG A 36 -11.15 -4.28 -5.30
CA ARG A 36 -11.85 -3.04 -5.63
C ARG A 36 -11.13 -1.85 -5.04
N GLN A 37 -11.21 -0.70 -5.72
CA GLN A 37 -10.64 0.56 -5.25
C GLN A 37 -11.06 0.91 -3.81
N ARG A 38 -12.33 0.70 -3.46
CA ARG A 38 -12.84 0.91 -2.09
C ARG A 38 -12.09 0.07 -1.04
N GLN A 39 -11.71 -1.17 -1.37
CA GLN A 39 -10.96 -2.04 -0.46
C GLN A 39 -9.54 -1.52 -0.23
N LEU A 40 -8.90 -0.97 -1.28
CA LEU A 40 -7.59 -0.32 -1.17
C LEU A 40 -7.65 0.93 -0.29
N GLU A 41 -8.69 1.74 -0.43
CA GLU A 41 -8.92 2.93 0.40
C GLU A 41 -9.17 2.56 1.87
N GLU A 42 -10.00 1.54 2.12
CA GLU A 42 -10.24 1.03 3.47
C GLU A 42 -8.97 0.46 4.09
N CYS A 43 -8.12 -0.20 3.30
CA CYS A 43 -6.80 -0.67 3.73
C CYS A 43 -5.87 0.48 4.09
N ALA A 44 -5.69 1.45 3.19
CA ALA A 44 -4.87 2.63 3.45
C ALA A 44 -5.36 3.41 4.69
N ALA A 45 -6.67 3.50 4.90
CA ALA A 45 -7.25 4.13 6.09
C ALA A 45 -6.94 3.33 7.37
N ALA A 46 -7.07 2.00 7.34
CA ALA A 46 -6.74 1.14 8.48
C ALA A 46 -5.24 1.23 8.86
N LEU A 47 -4.36 1.36 7.86
CA LEU A 47 -2.91 1.45 8.04
C LEU A 47 -2.45 2.77 8.66
N LYS A 48 -3.24 3.85 8.60
CA LYS A 48 -2.95 5.09 9.36
C LYS A 48 -2.83 4.83 10.86
N SER A 49 -3.54 3.84 11.38
CA SER A 49 -3.47 3.47 12.81
C SER A 49 -2.18 2.76 13.21
N LEU A 50 -1.26 2.54 12.26
CA LEU A 50 0.08 2.00 12.51
C LEU A 50 1.13 3.09 12.75
N SER A 51 0.84 4.34 12.36
CA SER A 51 1.77 5.45 12.57
C SER A 51 2.04 5.65 14.06
N GLY A 52 3.31 5.66 14.44
CA GLY A 52 3.76 5.79 15.83
C GLY A 52 3.86 4.46 16.60
N LEU A 53 3.50 3.33 16.00
CA LEU A 53 3.76 2.01 16.57
C LEU A 53 5.19 1.56 16.30
N ARG A 54 5.71 0.70 17.19
CA ARG A 54 6.98 0.02 16.94
C ARG A 54 6.83 -1.02 15.83
N ALA A 55 7.92 -1.34 15.13
CA ALA A 55 7.93 -2.32 14.04
C ALA A 55 7.27 -3.66 14.43
N THR A 56 7.54 -4.18 15.63
CA THR A 56 6.96 -5.44 16.13
C THR A 56 5.46 -5.36 16.36
N GLU A 57 4.97 -4.26 16.92
CA GLU A 57 3.54 -4.00 17.14
C GLU A 57 2.81 -3.81 15.80
N ALA A 58 3.43 -3.06 14.88
CA ALA A 58 2.93 -2.87 13.53
C ALA A 58 2.82 -4.20 12.78
N MET A 59 3.83 -5.08 12.89
CA MET A 59 3.77 -6.44 12.32
C MET A 59 2.59 -7.25 12.87
N ALA A 60 2.39 -7.25 14.19
CA ALA A 60 1.28 -7.97 14.82
C ALA A 60 -0.08 -7.44 14.33
N LYS A 61 -0.22 -6.11 14.27
CA LYS A 61 -1.45 -5.45 13.80
C LYS A 61 -1.71 -5.66 12.31
N LEU A 62 -0.67 -5.68 11.48
CA LEU A 62 -0.76 -6.05 10.06
C LEU A 62 -1.27 -7.48 9.88
N ARG A 63 -0.75 -8.43 10.66
CA ARG A 63 -1.22 -9.81 10.64
C ARG A 63 -2.69 -9.90 11.05
N GLN A 64 -3.11 -9.18 12.09
CA GLN A 64 -4.50 -9.12 12.53
C GLN A 64 -5.43 -8.50 11.46
N LEU A 65 -4.99 -7.43 10.79
CA LEU A 65 -5.75 -6.84 9.69
C LEU A 65 -5.88 -7.82 8.52
N ALA A 66 -4.82 -8.53 8.18
CA ALA A 66 -4.81 -9.51 7.09
C ALA A 66 -5.71 -10.73 7.40
N SER A 67 -5.62 -11.31 8.61
CA SER A 67 -6.40 -12.50 8.98
C SER A 67 -7.83 -12.21 9.44
N GLY A 68 -8.13 -10.97 9.82
CA GLY A 68 -9.46 -10.53 10.20
C GLY A 68 -10.12 -9.70 9.09
N ARG A 69 -9.83 -8.39 9.08
CA ARG A 69 -10.56 -7.41 8.26
C ARG A 69 -10.47 -7.69 6.75
N PHE A 70 -9.32 -8.16 6.27
CA PHE A 70 -9.08 -8.42 4.85
C PHE A 70 -9.05 -9.90 4.50
N GLN A 71 -9.55 -10.78 5.38
CA GLN A 71 -9.54 -12.23 5.16
C GLN A 71 -10.26 -12.63 3.87
N SER A 72 -11.34 -11.94 3.51
CA SER A 72 -12.10 -12.19 2.28
C SER A 72 -11.40 -11.68 1.02
N GLN A 73 -10.22 -11.08 1.15
CA GLN A 73 -9.44 -10.45 0.07
C GLN A 73 -8.00 -11.00 0.10
N PRO A 74 -7.79 -12.26 -0.33
CA PRO A 74 -6.53 -12.98 -0.12
C PRO A 74 -5.33 -12.29 -0.78
N ALA A 75 -5.51 -11.62 -1.94
CA ALA A 75 -4.45 -10.86 -2.58
C ALA A 75 -3.99 -9.65 -1.75
N LEU A 76 -4.93 -8.91 -1.17
CA LEU A 76 -4.66 -7.76 -0.31
C LEU A 76 -4.07 -8.18 1.03
N ALA A 77 -4.62 -9.23 1.65
CA ALA A 77 -4.07 -9.83 2.86
C ALA A 77 -2.65 -10.36 2.63
N GLY A 78 -2.42 -11.04 1.51
CA GLY A 78 -1.10 -11.52 1.11
C GLY A 78 -0.09 -10.37 0.93
N LEU A 79 -0.49 -9.28 0.29
CA LEU A 79 0.36 -8.09 0.14
C LEU A 79 0.73 -7.48 1.51
N LEU A 80 -0.24 -7.36 2.42
CA LEU A 80 0.00 -6.89 3.79
C LEU A 80 1.02 -7.77 4.54
N LEU A 81 0.90 -9.09 4.42
CA LEU A 81 1.80 -10.04 5.09
C LEU A 81 3.20 -10.03 4.47
N ARG A 82 3.32 -9.96 3.15
CA ARG A 82 4.62 -9.81 2.45
C ARG A 82 5.36 -8.58 2.92
N TRP A 83 4.64 -7.50 3.18
CA TRP A 83 5.19 -6.26 3.68
C TRP A 83 5.51 -6.29 5.17
N ALA A 84 4.64 -6.91 5.98
CA ALA A 84 4.90 -7.12 7.40
C ALA A 84 6.22 -7.88 7.62
N ALA A 85 6.51 -8.88 6.77
CA ALA A 85 7.75 -9.64 6.83
C ALA A 85 9.02 -8.81 6.53
N LYS A 86 8.88 -7.65 5.88
CA LYS A 86 9.98 -6.76 5.47
C LYS A 86 10.25 -5.62 6.44
N LEU A 87 9.34 -5.33 7.37
CA LEU A 87 9.53 -4.32 8.41
C LEU A 87 10.76 -4.67 9.27
N ARG A 88 11.63 -3.71 9.54
CA ARG A 88 12.77 -3.86 10.46
C ARG A 88 12.89 -2.70 11.44
N THR A 89 12.45 -1.50 11.02
CA THR A 89 12.55 -0.27 11.81
C THR A 89 11.21 0.43 11.91
N ASP A 90 11.08 1.34 12.88
CA ASP A 90 9.87 2.16 13.06
C ASP A 90 9.67 3.13 11.89
N ALA A 91 10.76 3.52 11.22
CA ALA A 91 10.71 4.32 9.99
C ALA A 91 10.02 3.55 8.85
N ASP A 92 10.26 2.22 8.76
CA ASP A 92 9.62 1.36 7.76
C ASP A 92 8.09 1.31 7.94
N VAL A 93 7.59 1.41 9.17
CA VAL A 93 6.14 1.43 9.45
C VAL A 93 5.48 2.63 8.80
N THR A 94 6.14 3.80 8.89
CA THR A 94 5.65 5.03 8.28
C THR A 94 5.73 4.96 6.76
N ALA A 95 6.84 4.45 6.22
CA ALA A 95 7.01 4.24 4.78
C ALA A 95 5.96 3.26 4.23
N LEU A 96 5.62 2.20 4.96
CA LEU A 96 4.60 1.24 4.58
C LEU A 96 3.20 1.87 4.49
N ALA A 97 2.82 2.65 5.49
CA ALA A 97 1.52 3.34 5.49
C ALA A 97 1.42 4.32 4.31
N GLN A 98 2.52 5.03 4.01
CA GLN A 98 2.59 5.92 2.85
C GLN A 98 2.50 5.16 1.53
N HIS A 99 3.16 4.00 1.42
CA HIS A 99 3.11 3.15 0.23
C HIS A 99 1.68 2.70 -0.11
N PHE A 100 0.93 2.20 0.87
CA PHE A 100 -0.47 1.80 0.65
C PHE A 100 -1.39 2.98 0.34
N ARG A 101 -1.07 4.17 0.86
CA ARG A 101 -1.76 5.40 0.48
C ARG A 101 -1.50 5.75 -0.99
N GLN A 102 -0.26 5.62 -1.45
CA GLN A 102 0.09 5.85 -2.86
C GLN A 102 -0.59 4.81 -3.77
N LEU A 103 -0.62 3.53 -3.38
CA LEU A 103 -1.38 2.49 -4.09
C LEU A 103 -2.84 2.91 -4.28
N ALA A 104 -3.52 3.33 -3.21
CA ALA A 104 -4.91 3.78 -3.30
C ALA A 104 -5.09 4.99 -4.23
N ILE A 105 -4.20 5.99 -4.16
CA ILE A 105 -4.28 7.19 -5.02
C ILE A 105 -4.06 6.84 -6.49
N VAL A 106 -3.00 6.08 -6.79
CA VAL A 106 -2.65 5.71 -8.18
C VAL A 106 -3.71 4.77 -8.75
N GLY A 107 -4.24 3.84 -7.95
CA GLY A 107 -5.38 3.00 -8.34
C GLY A 107 -6.61 3.83 -8.74
N ALA A 108 -6.94 4.87 -7.97
CA ALA A 108 -8.04 5.79 -8.29
C ALA A 108 -7.77 6.55 -9.60
N LEU A 109 -6.56 7.07 -9.78
CA LEU A 109 -6.15 7.80 -11.00
C LEU A 109 -6.27 6.92 -12.24
N ILE A 110 -5.75 5.69 -12.21
CA ILE A 110 -5.88 4.73 -13.32
C ILE A 110 -7.37 4.44 -13.60
N GLY A 111 -8.17 4.30 -12.54
CA GLY A 111 -9.62 4.11 -12.66
C GLY A 111 -10.31 5.29 -13.37
N VAL A 112 -9.93 6.53 -13.06
CA VAL A 112 -10.45 7.75 -13.71
C VAL A 112 -10.00 7.81 -15.17
N LEU A 113 -8.70 7.62 -15.45
CA LEU A 113 -8.14 7.67 -16.80
C LEU A 113 -8.80 6.66 -17.74
N ARG A 114 -9.04 5.43 -17.27
CA ARG A 114 -9.73 4.40 -18.06
C ARG A 114 -11.20 4.71 -18.33
N ARG A 115 -11.88 5.39 -17.41
CA ARG A 115 -13.25 5.86 -17.67
C ARG A 115 -13.25 6.99 -18.68
N GLY A 116 -12.29 7.91 -18.60
CA GLY A 116 -12.11 8.99 -19.57
C GLY A 116 -11.86 8.47 -20.99
N ASP A 117 -10.99 7.46 -21.14
CA ASP A 117 -10.70 6.83 -22.43
C ASP A 117 -11.95 6.19 -23.08
N ARG A 118 -12.82 5.56 -22.28
CA ARG A 118 -14.11 5.05 -22.77
C ARG A 118 -15.08 6.14 -23.22
N VAL A 119 -15.09 7.28 -22.54
CA VAL A 119 -15.95 8.42 -22.90
C VAL A 119 -15.46 9.06 -24.20
N VAL A 120 -14.14 9.25 -24.35
CA VAL A 120 -13.54 9.83 -25.57
C VAL A 120 -13.67 8.87 -26.76
N GLY A 121 -13.38 7.58 -26.57
CA GLY A 121 -13.50 6.57 -27.63
C GLY A 121 -14.94 6.27 -28.05
N GLY A 122 -15.92 6.52 -27.17
CA GLY A 122 -17.36 6.41 -27.48
C GLY A 122 -17.95 7.63 -28.15
N ALA A 123 -17.36 8.82 -27.98
CA ALA A 123 -17.82 10.07 -28.60
C ALA A 123 -17.32 10.26 -30.06
N LEU A 124 -16.40 9.41 -30.51
CA LEU A 124 -15.77 9.43 -31.84
C LEU A 124 -16.27 8.31 -32.77
N ARG A 125 -17.39 7.65 -32.44
CA ARG A 125 -18.07 6.66 -33.27
C ARG A 125 -19.50 7.10 -33.54
#